data_AF-A0A2E2UTC2-F1
#
_entry.id   AF-A0A2E2UTC2-F1
#
_cell.length_a   1.000
_cell.length_b   1.000
_cell.length_c   1.000
_cell.angle_alpha   90.00
_cell.angle_beta   90.00
_cell.angle_gamma   90.00
#
_symmetry.space_group_name_H-M   'P 1'
#
loop_
_entity.id
_entity.type
_entity.pdbx_description
1 polymer ?
#
loop_
_entity_poly.entity_id
_entity_poly.type
_entity_poly.pdbx_seq_one_letter_code
_entity_poly.pdbx_strand_id
1 'polypeptide(L)'
;RSSNGKQFDASAKLNILKQTNLCPIVLSTYSAIFFAHPSENDRQQSDYDLLNQLSFSNQLIIARKFTSELSLVLLPTHIHLNRFSAGTSADPLFMGVGGRYKVTKKVSVNGEYFYALSTMTELHQNMLSVGVDIETGGHVFSLHLSNSRGMNEQAFLAQTTGQWLEGDIYFGFNISRVFSW
;
A
#
# COMPACT_ATOMS: atom_id res chain seq x y z
N ARG A 1 -23.95 -0.28 -10.51
CA ARG A 1 -22.49 0.01 -10.40
C ARG A 1 -22.34 1.29 -9.60
N SER A 2 -22.02 1.20 -8.30
CA SER A 2 -21.60 2.38 -7.53
C SER A 2 -20.08 2.48 -7.65
N SER A 3 -19.56 3.55 -8.27
CA SER A 3 -18.13 3.86 -8.25
C SER A 3 -17.88 4.92 -7.17
N ASN A 4 -17.89 4.51 -5.90
CA ASN A 4 -17.47 5.40 -4.82
C ASN A 4 -15.93 5.52 -4.85
N GLY A 5 -15.42 6.75 -4.81
CA GLY A 5 -13.98 7.02 -4.67
C GLY A 5 -13.14 6.75 -5.92
N LYS A 6 -13.50 7.35 -7.07
CA LYS A 6 -12.57 7.34 -8.22
C LYS A 6 -11.30 8.09 -7.83
N GLN A 7 -10.14 7.53 -8.12
CA GLN A 7 -8.86 8.13 -7.80
C GLN A 7 -7.94 8.02 -9.02
N PHE A 8 -7.12 9.05 -9.21
CA PHE A 8 -6.01 9.04 -10.14
C PHE A 8 -4.71 8.98 -9.36
N ASP A 9 -3.76 8.18 -9.81
CA ASP A 9 -2.46 8.03 -9.19
C ASP A 9 -1.33 8.22 -10.21
N ALA A 10 -0.22 8.76 -9.72
CA ALA A 10 1.04 8.83 -10.44
C ALA A 10 2.16 8.46 -9.47
N SER A 11 3.10 7.62 -9.91
CA SER A 11 4.17 7.15 -9.03
C SER A 11 5.52 7.04 -9.73
N ALA A 12 6.58 7.12 -8.93
CA ALA A 12 7.96 6.98 -9.34
C ALA A 12 8.71 6.07 -8.36
N LYS A 13 9.57 5.21 -8.90
CA LYS A 13 10.45 4.34 -8.13
C LYS A 13 11.89 4.51 -8.57
N LEU A 14 12.79 4.70 -7.62
CA LEU A 14 14.22 4.81 -7.86
C LEU A 14 14.98 3.76 -7.05
N ASN A 15 15.85 3.01 -7.73
CA ASN A 15 16.73 2.03 -7.07
C ASN A 15 18.05 2.71 -6.72
N ILE A 16 18.39 2.74 -5.43
CA ILE A 16 19.60 3.37 -4.90
C ILE A 16 20.70 2.31 -4.80
N LEU A 17 20.41 1.17 -4.15
CA LEU A 17 21.33 0.04 -4.01
C LEU A 17 20.69 -1.24 -4.52
N LYS A 18 21.50 -2.08 -5.17
CA LYS A 18 21.12 -3.42 -5.58
C LYS A 18 21.81 -4.44 -4.69
N GLN A 19 21.11 -5.52 -4.37
CA GLN A 19 21.68 -6.63 -3.62
C GLN A 19 22.75 -7.33 -4.46
N THR A 20 23.95 -7.48 -3.88
CA THR A 20 25.13 -8.12 -4.46
C THR A 20 25.82 -8.97 -3.39
N ASN A 21 26.92 -9.64 -3.74
CA ASN A 21 27.71 -10.39 -2.75
C ASN A 21 28.32 -9.50 -1.65
N LEU A 22 28.55 -8.21 -1.93
CA LEU A 22 29.12 -7.24 -0.99
C LEU A 22 28.05 -6.44 -0.25
N CYS A 23 26.87 -6.24 -0.85
CA CYS A 23 25.75 -5.53 -0.26
C CYS A 23 24.53 -6.45 -0.14
N PRO A 24 24.17 -6.91 1.08
CA PRO A 24 23.14 -7.93 1.25
C PRO A 24 21.70 -7.40 1.11
N ILE A 25 21.52 -6.10 0.86
CA ILE A 25 20.21 -5.44 0.80
C ILE A 25 19.99 -4.74 -0.55
N VAL A 26 18.72 -4.61 -0.91
CA VAL A 26 18.21 -3.66 -1.89
C VAL A 26 17.72 -2.45 -1.14
N LEU A 27 18.11 -1.26 -1.62
CA LEU A 27 17.58 0.01 -1.14
C LEU A 27 16.94 0.74 -2.32
N SER A 28 15.66 1.04 -2.21
CA SER A 28 14.93 1.82 -3.20
C SER A 28 14.07 2.86 -2.50
N THR A 29 13.69 3.91 -3.22
CA THR A 29 12.65 4.85 -2.80
C THR A 29 11.48 4.77 -3.77
N TYR A 30 10.28 4.92 -3.25
CA TYR A 30 9.04 4.96 -4.00
C TYR A 30 8.24 6.17 -3.54
N SER A 31 7.75 6.97 -4.50
CA SER A 31 6.89 8.11 -4.23
C SER A 31 5.66 8.04 -5.11
N ALA A 32 4.51 8.35 -4.54
CA ALA A 32 3.23 8.38 -5.24
C ALA A 32 2.43 9.63 -4.87
N ILE A 33 1.68 10.13 -5.84
CA ILE A 33 0.71 11.21 -5.70
C ILE A 33 -0.64 10.63 -6.04
N PHE A 34 -1.62 10.94 -5.19
CA PHE A 34 -3.00 10.49 -5.30
C PHE A 34 -3.91 11.70 -5.41
N PHE A 35 -4.81 11.67 -6.37
CA PHE A 35 -5.85 12.66 -6.57
C PHE A 35 -7.22 12.00 -6.49
N ALA A 36 -7.94 12.25 -5.41
CA ALA A 36 -9.31 11.77 -5.25
C ALA A 36 -10.26 12.60 -6.12
N HIS A 37 -11.06 11.93 -6.95
CA HIS A 37 -12.10 12.61 -7.70
C HIS A 37 -13.24 12.96 -6.74
N PRO A 38 -13.55 14.24 -6.56
CA PRO A 38 -14.58 14.67 -5.63
C PRO A 38 -15.96 14.21 -6.10
N SER A 39 -16.83 13.87 -5.15
CA SER A 39 -18.24 13.63 -5.46
C SER A 39 -18.95 14.93 -5.83
N GLU A 40 -20.12 14.85 -6.47
CA GLU A 40 -20.91 16.05 -6.78
C GLU A 40 -21.28 16.83 -5.51
N ASN A 41 -21.53 16.14 -4.40
CA ASN A 41 -21.83 16.75 -3.11
C ASN A 41 -20.62 17.50 -2.53
N ASP A 42 -19.40 16.97 -2.70
CA ASP A 42 -18.18 17.64 -2.22
C ASP A 42 -17.93 18.95 -2.97
N ARG A 43 -18.23 18.98 -4.29
CA ARG A 43 -18.06 20.19 -5.12
C ARG A 43 -19.03 21.31 -4.77
N GLN A 44 -20.16 20.98 -4.17
CA GLN A 44 -21.19 21.96 -3.77
C GLN A 44 -20.93 22.56 -2.38
N GLN A 45 -19.93 22.07 -1.64
CA GLN A 45 -19.53 22.67 -0.38
C GLN A 45 -18.81 24.01 -0.62
N SER A 46 -19.15 25.01 0.18
CA SER A 46 -18.58 26.37 0.09
C SER A 46 -17.07 26.43 0.25
N ASP A 47 -16.49 25.48 1.01
CA ASP A 47 -15.05 25.42 1.29
C ASP A 47 -14.32 24.37 0.44
N TYR A 48 -14.86 24.03 -0.73
CA TYR A 48 -14.24 23.08 -1.64
C TYR A 48 -12.93 23.62 -2.21
N ASP A 49 -11.83 22.93 -1.91
CA ASP A 49 -10.52 23.15 -2.54
C ASP A 49 -10.07 21.86 -3.25
N LEU A 50 -9.62 22.02 -4.49
CA LEU A 50 -9.04 20.94 -5.29
C LEU A 50 -7.77 20.39 -4.64
N LEU A 51 -6.96 21.26 -4.00
CA LEU A 51 -5.72 20.87 -3.35
C LEU A 51 -5.98 19.92 -2.18
N ASN A 52 -7.12 20.03 -1.50
CA ASN A 52 -7.51 19.12 -0.42
C ASN A 52 -7.77 17.68 -0.89
N GLN A 53 -7.88 17.45 -2.21
CA GLN A 53 -8.06 16.11 -2.78
C GLN A 53 -6.74 15.40 -3.09
N LEU A 54 -5.61 16.09 -2.90
CA LEU A 54 -4.29 15.52 -3.10
C LEU A 54 -3.78 14.83 -1.82
N SER A 55 -3.06 13.74 -2.02
CA SER A 55 -2.31 13.07 -0.97
C SER A 55 -1.03 12.50 -1.56
N PHE A 56 0.00 12.37 -0.73
CA PHE A 56 1.32 11.92 -1.16
C PHE A 56 1.74 10.74 -0.30
N SER A 57 2.44 9.77 -0.89
CA SER A 57 3.05 8.65 -0.18
C SER A 57 4.51 8.56 -0.56
N ASN A 58 5.39 8.45 0.42
CA ASN A 58 6.82 8.29 0.26
C ASN A 58 7.27 7.08 1.08
N GLN A 59 7.85 6.10 0.40
CA GLN A 59 8.29 4.85 1.00
C GLN A 59 9.76 4.62 0.74
N LEU A 60 10.49 4.32 1.80
CA LEU A 60 11.80 3.72 1.70
C LEU A 60 11.62 2.20 1.67
N ILE A 61 12.21 1.54 0.68
CA ILE A 61 12.12 0.09 0.50
C ILE A 61 13.46 -0.51 0.84
N ILE A 62 13.53 -1.18 1.99
CA ILE A 62 14.71 -1.90 2.45
C ILE A 62 14.40 -3.39 2.36
N ALA A 63 14.84 -4.04 1.28
CA ALA A 63 14.51 -5.43 1.02
C ALA A 63 15.74 -6.31 1.06
N ARG A 64 15.55 -7.58 1.45
CA ARG A 64 16.59 -8.60 1.37
C ARG A 64 15.98 -9.92 0.92
N LYS A 65 16.60 -10.51 -0.10
CA LYS A 65 16.38 -11.89 -0.48
C LYS A 65 17.31 -12.78 0.35
N PHE A 66 16.74 -13.58 1.24
CA PHE A 66 17.49 -14.49 2.12
C PHE A 66 17.79 -15.82 1.42
N THR A 67 16.80 -16.36 0.72
CA THR A 67 16.93 -17.59 -0.08
C THR A 67 16.29 -17.42 -1.45
N SER A 68 16.31 -18.44 -2.32
CA SER A 68 15.58 -18.41 -3.60
C SER A 68 14.06 -18.23 -3.43
N GLU A 69 13.55 -18.66 -2.28
CA GLU A 69 12.14 -18.72 -1.91
C GLU A 69 11.71 -17.59 -0.99
N LEU A 70 12.56 -17.19 -0.04
CA LEU A 70 12.23 -16.22 1.01
C LEU A 70 12.87 -14.84 0.75
N SER A 71 11.99 -13.83 0.69
CA SER A 71 12.36 -12.42 0.68
C SER A 71 11.59 -11.68 1.77
N LEU A 72 12.26 -10.77 2.48
CA LEU A 72 11.62 -9.88 3.44
C LEU A 72 11.88 -8.42 3.06
N VAL A 73 11.00 -7.53 3.51
CA VAL A 73 11.07 -6.10 3.29
C VAL A 73 10.67 -5.32 4.54
N LEU A 74 11.36 -4.22 4.77
CA LEU A 74 11.01 -3.18 5.73
C LEU A 74 10.66 -1.91 4.95
N LEU A 75 9.56 -1.27 5.33
CA LEU A 75 8.92 -0.16 4.61
C LEU A 75 8.66 1.04 5.52
N PRO A 76 9.69 1.83 5.91
CA PRO A 76 9.46 3.16 6.45
C PRO A 76 8.66 3.99 5.46
N THR A 77 7.49 4.46 5.90
CA THR A 77 6.52 5.13 5.04
C THR A 77 6.10 6.44 5.67
N HIS A 78 6.13 7.50 4.89
CA HIS A 78 5.57 8.82 5.21
C HIS A 78 4.43 9.10 4.24
N ILE A 79 3.30 9.55 4.77
CA ILE A 79 2.19 10.03 3.98
C ILE A 79 2.00 11.51 4.31
N HIS A 80 1.64 12.30 3.31
CA HIS A 80 1.16 13.66 3.49
C HIS A 80 -0.30 13.74 3.04
N LEU A 81 -1.16 14.24 3.92
CA LEU A 81 -2.60 14.38 3.70
C LEU A 81 -2.96 15.86 3.67
N ASN A 82 -3.36 16.37 2.51
CA ASN A 82 -3.88 17.75 2.43
C ASN A 82 -5.23 17.87 3.15
N ARG A 83 -6.01 16.77 3.21
CA ARG A 83 -7.24 16.65 4.00
C ARG A 83 -7.13 15.46 4.95
N PHE A 84 -7.31 15.73 6.24
CA PHE A 84 -7.24 14.74 7.31
C PHE A 84 -8.38 14.94 8.31
N SER A 85 -8.72 13.89 9.03
CA SER A 85 -9.74 13.93 10.09
C SER A 85 -9.13 14.42 11.39
N ALA A 86 -9.95 15.05 12.25
CA ALA A 86 -9.52 15.43 13.59
C ALA A 86 -8.98 14.19 14.35
N GLY A 87 -7.81 14.33 14.98
CA GLY A 87 -7.12 13.22 15.64
C GLY A 87 -6.11 12.47 14.77
N THR A 88 -6.04 12.74 13.47
CA THR A 88 -4.99 12.22 12.58
C THR A 88 -3.97 13.31 12.26
N SER A 89 -2.69 12.95 12.29
CA SER A 89 -1.62 13.82 11.80
C SER A 89 -1.79 14.15 10.31
N ALA A 90 -1.42 15.36 9.89
CA ALA A 90 -1.29 15.69 8.46
C ALA A 90 -0.16 14.88 7.78
N ASP A 91 0.86 14.52 8.57
CA ASP A 91 2.05 13.80 8.14
C ASP A 91 2.22 12.50 8.93
N PRO A 92 1.36 11.49 8.72
CA PRO A 92 1.47 10.24 9.45
C PRO A 92 2.67 9.41 8.97
N LEU A 93 3.40 8.84 9.93
CA LEU A 93 4.51 7.93 9.70
C LEU A 93 4.09 6.50 10.04
N PHE A 94 4.56 5.55 9.24
CA PHE A 94 4.29 4.12 9.39
C PHE A 94 5.57 3.30 9.27
N MET A 95 5.56 2.16 9.96
CA MET A 95 6.53 1.10 9.78
C MET A 95 5.86 -0.14 9.20
N GLY A 96 6.16 -0.44 7.95
CA GLY A 96 5.72 -1.67 7.30
C GLY A 96 6.78 -2.78 7.40
N VAL A 97 6.33 -4.01 7.63
CA VAL A 97 7.12 -5.23 7.42
C VAL A 97 6.36 -6.12 6.45
N GLY A 98 7.08 -6.72 5.51
CA GLY A 98 6.51 -7.59 4.51
C GLY A 98 7.38 -8.79 4.24
N GLY A 99 6.75 -9.86 3.77
CA GLY A 99 7.42 -11.09 3.41
C GLY A 99 6.78 -11.73 2.19
N ARG A 100 7.63 -12.37 1.38
CA ARG A 100 7.21 -13.23 0.29
C ARG A 100 7.92 -14.56 0.41
N TYR A 101 7.15 -15.63 0.39
CA TYR A 101 7.64 -17.00 0.37
C TYR A 101 7.13 -17.74 -0.87
N LYS A 102 8.04 -18.26 -1.69
CA LYS A 102 7.69 -19.10 -2.85
C LYS A 102 7.39 -20.52 -2.39
N VAL A 103 6.13 -20.91 -2.49
CA VAL A 103 5.68 -22.29 -2.23
C VAL A 103 6.03 -23.19 -3.41
N THR A 104 5.87 -22.67 -4.62
CA THR A 104 6.31 -23.34 -5.85
C THR A 104 6.94 -22.33 -6.80
N LYS A 105 7.42 -22.78 -7.97
CA LYS A 105 7.92 -21.88 -9.01
C LYS A 105 6.87 -20.87 -9.51
N LYS A 106 5.58 -21.18 -9.38
CA LYS A 106 4.46 -20.37 -9.89
C LYS A 106 3.55 -19.82 -8.80
N VAL A 107 3.76 -20.20 -7.54
CA VAL A 107 2.89 -19.81 -6.42
C VAL A 107 3.74 -19.25 -5.30
N SER A 108 3.42 -18.04 -4.86
CA SER A 108 3.99 -17.47 -3.64
C SER A 108 2.91 -16.99 -2.69
N VAL A 109 3.18 -17.11 -1.41
CA VAL A 109 2.40 -16.48 -0.35
C VAL A 109 3.11 -15.20 0.05
N ASN A 110 2.34 -14.14 0.25
CA ASN A 110 2.81 -12.85 0.72
C ASN A 110 2.04 -12.43 1.97
N GLY A 111 2.69 -11.63 2.79
CA GLY A 111 2.10 -11.09 4.01
C GLY A 111 2.75 -9.75 4.35
N GLU A 112 1.93 -8.80 4.77
CA GLU A 112 2.34 -7.43 5.04
C GLU A 112 1.62 -6.91 6.28
N TYR A 113 2.35 -6.19 7.13
CA TYR A 113 1.82 -5.53 8.30
C TYR A 113 2.38 -4.13 8.38
N PHE A 114 1.53 -3.13 8.59
CA PHE A 114 1.93 -1.75 8.79
C PHE A 114 1.46 -1.25 10.14
N TYR A 115 2.40 -0.71 10.90
CA TYR A 115 2.18 -0.10 12.20
C TYR A 115 2.25 1.43 12.09
N ALA A 116 1.24 2.13 12.57
CA ALA A 116 1.25 3.59 12.66
C ALA A 116 2.15 4.07 13.82
N LEU A 117 3.13 4.92 13.50
CA LEU A 117 4.03 5.54 14.49
C LEU A 117 3.51 6.90 14.97
N SER A 118 2.62 7.53 14.21
CA SER A 118 2.04 8.84 14.51
C SER A 118 0.64 8.72 15.13
N THR A 119 0.12 9.81 15.67
CA THR A 119 -1.24 9.90 16.21
C THR A 119 -2.28 9.76 15.09
N MET A 120 -3.12 8.73 15.20
CA MET A 120 -4.26 8.47 14.33
C MET A 120 -5.58 8.59 15.11
N THR A 121 -6.70 8.69 14.39
CA THR A 121 -8.04 8.62 14.99
C THR A 121 -8.22 7.33 15.81
N GLU A 122 -9.08 7.37 16.84
CA GLU A 122 -9.37 6.18 17.68
C GLU A 122 -9.95 4.99 16.90
N LEU A 123 -10.61 5.23 15.77
CA LEU A 123 -11.16 4.18 14.90
C LEU A 123 -10.11 3.53 14.00
N HIS A 124 -8.91 4.11 13.90
CA HIS A 124 -7.87 3.62 13.01
C HIS A 124 -7.32 2.28 13.49
N GLN A 125 -7.11 1.37 12.55
CA GLN A 125 -6.51 0.07 12.79
C GLN A 125 -5.27 -0.10 11.92
N ASN A 126 -4.24 -0.71 12.50
CA ASN A 126 -3.04 -1.12 11.76
C ASN A 126 -3.42 -2.09 10.64
N MET A 127 -2.80 -1.92 9.48
CA MET A 127 -3.10 -2.73 8.30
C MET A 127 -2.36 -4.07 8.40
N LEU A 128 -3.11 -5.15 8.22
CA LEU A 128 -2.57 -6.48 7.97
C LEU A 128 -3.16 -6.99 6.66
N SER A 129 -2.32 -7.62 5.85
CA SER A 129 -2.69 -8.24 4.60
C SER A 129 -1.96 -9.57 4.44
N VAL A 130 -2.67 -10.58 3.94
CA VAL A 130 -2.06 -11.83 3.49
C VAL A 130 -2.60 -12.17 2.11
N GLY A 131 -1.76 -12.74 1.26
CA GLY A 131 -2.14 -13.00 -0.11
C GLY A 131 -1.35 -14.11 -0.77
N VAL A 132 -1.80 -14.43 -1.98
CA VAL A 132 -1.22 -15.45 -2.84
C VAL A 132 -1.08 -14.87 -4.23
N ASP A 133 0.12 -14.99 -4.78
CA ASP A 133 0.40 -14.69 -6.18
C ASP A 133 0.52 -15.99 -6.98
N ILE A 134 -0.19 -16.07 -8.09
CA ILE A 134 -0.18 -17.19 -9.02
C ILE A 134 0.30 -16.70 -10.39
N GLU A 135 1.45 -17.20 -10.83
CA GLU A 135 2.07 -16.85 -12.09
C GLU A 135 1.67 -17.84 -13.20
N THR A 136 1.02 -17.32 -14.24
CA THR A 136 0.57 -18.07 -15.40
C THR A 136 1.21 -17.50 -16.67
N GLY A 137 2.44 -17.92 -16.98
CA GLY A 137 3.09 -17.78 -18.31
C GLY A 137 3.11 -16.38 -18.97
N GLY A 138 2.72 -15.32 -18.27
CA GLY A 138 2.45 -14.00 -18.83
C GLY A 138 1.51 -13.13 -17.97
N HIS A 139 0.70 -13.74 -17.10
CA HIS A 139 -0.08 -13.01 -16.08
C HIS A 139 0.38 -13.41 -14.69
N VAL A 140 0.26 -12.48 -13.74
CA VAL A 140 0.32 -12.76 -12.30
C VAL A 140 -1.03 -12.39 -11.72
N PHE A 141 -1.71 -13.40 -11.18
CA PHE A 141 -2.96 -13.24 -10.43
C PHE A 141 -2.60 -13.08 -8.95
N SER A 142 -2.89 -11.92 -8.39
CA SER A 142 -2.64 -11.60 -6.99
C SER A 142 -3.96 -11.54 -6.24
N LEU A 143 -4.16 -12.47 -5.32
CA LEU A 143 -5.30 -12.55 -4.43
C LEU A 143 -4.86 -12.11 -3.03
N HIS A 144 -5.59 -11.23 -2.37
CA HIS A 144 -5.23 -10.77 -1.03
C HIS A 144 -6.46 -10.61 -0.14
N LEU A 145 -6.25 -10.85 1.15
CA LEU A 145 -7.19 -10.63 2.23
C LEU A 145 -6.59 -9.58 3.16
N SER A 146 -7.32 -8.49 3.40
CA SER A 146 -6.86 -7.39 4.25
C SER A 146 -8.02 -6.82 5.08
N ASN A 147 -7.71 -6.22 6.22
CA ASN A 147 -8.68 -5.39 6.95
C ASN A 147 -8.84 -3.97 6.38
N SER A 148 -8.08 -3.63 5.34
CA SER A 148 -8.29 -2.42 4.56
C SER A 148 -9.28 -2.64 3.42
N ARG A 149 -10.18 -1.68 3.21
CA ARG A 149 -11.03 -1.61 2.00
C ARG A 149 -10.32 -0.99 0.80
N GLY A 150 -9.35 -0.11 1.08
CA GLY A 150 -8.59 0.60 0.06
C GLY A 150 -7.40 -0.22 -0.43
N MET A 151 -7.06 -0.06 -1.69
CA MET A 151 -5.95 -0.77 -2.35
C MET A 151 -4.75 0.12 -2.71
N ASN A 152 -4.80 1.41 -2.39
CA ASN A 152 -3.68 2.33 -2.51
C ASN A 152 -3.14 2.72 -1.12
N GLU A 153 -1.90 3.17 -1.07
CA GLU A 153 -1.12 3.45 0.14
C GLU A 153 -1.85 4.39 1.08
N GLN A 154 -2.45 5.46 0.54
CA GLN A 154 -3.20 6.42 1.34
C GLN A 154 -4.41 5.75 2.02
N ALA A 155 -5.17 4.95 1.27
CA ALA A 155 -6.36 4.32 1.80
C ALA A 155 -6.03 3.19 2.78
N PHE A 156 -5.09 2.29 2.46
CA PHE A 156 -4.79 1.17 3.36
C PHE A 156 -3.93 1.53 4.57
N LEU A 157 -3.18 2.64 4.53
CA LEU A 157 -2.42 3.08 5.70
C LEU A 157 -3.19 4.09 6.55
N ALA A 158 -3.83 5.10 5.95
CA ALA A 158 -4.46 6.16 6.73
C ALA A 158 -5.96 5.94 7.00
N GLN A 159 -6.64 5.06 6.26
CA GLN A 159 -8.11 4.90 6.35
C GLN A 159 -8.56 3.49 6.77
N THR A 160 -7.63 2.62 7.16
CA THR A 160 -7.98 1.30 7.68
C THR A 160 -8.67 1.42 9.02
N THR A 161 -9.87 0.85 9.10
CA THR A 161 -10.73 0.82 10.29
C THR A 161 -11.22 -0.59 10.64
N GLY A 162 -11.02 -1.55 9.74
CA GLY A 162 -11.47 -2.93 9.95
C GLY A 162 -10.63 -3.66 11.00
N GLN A 163 -11.28 -4.48 11.81
CA GLN A 163 -10.63 -5.36 12.78
C GLN A 163 -10.61 -6.80 12.30
N TRP A 164 -9.40 -7.35 12.10
CA TRP A 164 -9.21 -8.74 11.66
C TRP A 164 -9.89 -9.77 12.55
N LEU A 165 -9.80 -9.59 13.87
CA LEU A 165 -10.35 -10.53 14.86
C LEU A 165 -11.87 -10.47 14.96
N GLU A 166 -12.48 -9.37 14.52
CA GLU A 166 -13.94 -9.20 14.46
C GLU A 166 -14.52 -9.64 13.10
N GLY A 167 -13.67 -10.10 12.17
CA GLY A 167 -14.08 -10.61 10.87
C GLY A 167 -14.15 -9.58 9.76
N ASP A 168 -13.65 -8.35 9.96
CA ASP A 168 -13.52 -7.35 8.91
C ASP A 168 -12.40 -7.71 7.94
N ILE A 169 -12.70 -8.66 7.05
CA ILE A 169 -11.77 -9.17 6.04
C ILE A 169 -12.33 -8.86 4.66
N TYR A 170 -11.60 -8.03 3.93
CA TYR A 170 -11.90 -7.65 2.56
C TYR A 170 -11.04 -8.46 1.60
N PHE A 171 -11.68 -8.96 0.55
CA PHE A 171 -11.01 -9.66 -0.53
C PHE A 171 -10.66 -8.69 -1.66
N GLY A 172 -9.40 -8.70 -2.08
CA GLY A 172 -8.92 -7.95 -3.21
C GLY A 172 -8.24 -8.85 -4.25
N PHE A 173 -8.27 -8.39 -5.49
CA PHE A 173 -7.78 -9.13 -6.64
C PHE A 173 -7.15 -8.20 -7.66
N ASN A 174 -5.92 -8.52 -8.07
CA ASN A 174 -5.19 -7.81 -9.10
C ASN A 174 -4.70 -8.79 -10.17
N ILE A 175 -4.68 -8.36 -11.42
CA ILE A 175 -4.02 -9.06 -12.52
C ILE A 175 -2.95 -8.12 -13.07
N SER A 176 -1.70 -8.56 -13.05
CA SER A 176 -0.61 -7.85 -13.72
C SER A 176 -0.08 -8.67 -14.90
N ARG A 177 0.35 -7.97 -15.94
CA ARG A 177 0.99 -8.53 -17.12
C ARG A 177 2.26 -7.76 -17.40
N VAL A 178 3.38 -8.46 -17.50
CA VAL A 178 4.64 -7.85 -17.93
C VAL A 178 4.74 -8.04 -19.44
N PHE A 179 4.78 -6.93 -20.18
CA PHE A 179 5.06 -6.94 -21.60
C PHE A 179 6.57 -6.87 -21.78
N SER A 180 7.21 -8.02 -21.95
CA SER A 180 8.59 -8.10 -22.41
C SER A 180 8.61 -8.17 -23.92
N TRP A 181 9.07 -7.11 -24.58
CA TRP A 181 9.46 -7.08 -25.99
C TRP A 181 10.97 -7.29 -26.13
#